data_AF-A0A5C5ZAI2-F1
#
_entry.id   AF-A0A5C5ZAI2-F1
#
_cell.length_a   1.000
_cell.length_b   1.000
_cell.length_c   1.000
_cell.angle_alpha   90.00
_cell.angle_beta   90.00
_cell.angle_gamma   90.00
#
_symmetry.space_group_name_H-M   'P 1'
#
loop_
_entity.id
_entity.type
_entity.pdbx_description
1 polymer ?
#
loop_
_entity_poly.entity_id
_entity_poly.type
_entity_poly.pdbx_seq_one_letter_code
_entity_poly.pdbx_strand_id
1 'polypeptide(L)'
;MYLNPRTNRHGVTLLEAVIVAVLVSGAAVATSFLMNPSWSHRPQVRATTTQIGQVLTMARNMAVKNQTTVIVRRDTTELFVAEMAGPFRDQQERWISIGAECTLSGSPAEIRFSPMANADQTLRWNVSAGGVNGQVEVNPITGVVTTRLP
;
A
#
# COMPACT_ATOMS: atom_id res chain seq x y z
N MET A 1 10.05 -56.42 53.74
CA MET A 1 9.58 -56.86 52.41
C MET A 1 9.38 -55.60 51.59
N TYR A 2 10.28 -55.31 50.64
CA TYR A 2 10.35 -54.03 49.93
C TYR A 2 9.25 -53.91 48.87
N LEU A 3 8.42 -52.86 48.96
CA LEU A 3 7.52 -52.43 47.88
C LEU A 3 8.35 -51.68 46.85
N ASN A 4 8.50 -52.28 45.67
CA ASN A 4 9.20 -51.69 44.53
C ASN A 4 8.18 -50.87 43.71
N PRO A 5 8.22 -49.53 43.67
CA PRO A 5 7.37 -48.77 42.78
C PRO A 5 7.91 -48.96 41.35
N ARG A 6 7.20 -49.75 40.55
CA ARG A 6 7.41 -49.78 39.09
C ARG A 6 7.17 -48.37 38.57
N THR A 7 8.27 -47.67 38.27
CA THR A 7 8.27 -46.46 37.48
C THR A 7 7.69 -46.81 36.12
N ASN A 8 6.46 -46.35 35.86
CA ASN A 8 5.87 -46.36 34.52
C ASN A 8 6.76 -45.52 33.60
N ARG A 9 7.68 -46.17 32.91
CA ARG A 9 8.29 -45.61 31.70
C ARG A 9 7.22 -45.65 30.62
N HIS A 10 6.37 -44.64 30.56
CA HIS A 10 5.53 -44.39 29.40
C HIS A 10 6.45 -43.98 28.25
N GLY A 11 6.75 -44.93 27.37
CA GLY A 11 7.45 -44.65 26.13
C GLY A 11 6.59 -43.71 25.29
N VAL A 12 7.15 -42.58 24.88
CA VAL A 12 6.53 -41.67 23.92
C VAL A 12 6.20 -42.49 22.67
N THR A 13 4.93 -42.53 22.31
CA THR A 13 4.51 -43.29 21.13
C THR A 13 4.98 -42.54 19.87
N LEU A 14 5.33 -43.27 18.80
CA LEU A 14 5.83 -42.66 17.56
C LEU A 14 4.83 -41.64 16.98
N LEU A 15 3.54 -41.89 17.16
CA LEU A 15 2.46 -40.96 16.79
C LEU A 15 2.51 -39.65 17.59
N GLU A 16 2.74 -39.74 18.90
CA GLU A 16 2.85 -38.56 19.79
C GLU A 16 4.07 -37.71 19.42
N ALA A 17 5.21 -38.35 19.12
CA ALA A 17 6.39 -37.65 18.64
C ALA A 17 6.15 -36.94 17.29
N VAL A 18 5.39 -37.56 16.38
CA VAL A 18 5.02 -36.95 15.09
C VAL A 18 4.06 -35.77 15.29
N ILE A 19 3.05 -35.91 16.15
CA ILE A 19 2.10 -34.81 16.46
C ILE A 19 2.85 -33.62 17.06
N VAL A 20 3.75 -33.86 18.02
CA VAL A 20 4.58 -32.80 18.61
C VAL A 20 5.48 -32.16 17.56
N ALA A 21 6.13 -32.94 16.70
CA ALA A 21 6.98 -32.40 15.63
C ALA A 21 6.19 -31.54 14.63
N VAL A 22 4.97 -31.95 14.27
CA VAL A 22 4.07 -31.18 13.39
C VAL A 22 3.61 -29.88 14.08
N LEU A 23 3.24 -29.94 15.36
CA LEU A 23 2.83 -28.75 16.12
C LEU A 23 3.98 -27.75 16.28
N VAL A 24 5.19 -28.22 16.57
CA VAL A 24 6.39 -27.38 16.68
C VAL A 24 6.76 -26.79 15.32
N SER A 25 6.63 -27.56 14.23
CA SER A 25 6.88 -27.08 12.87
C SER A 25 5.86 -26.01 12.45
N GLY A 26 4.57 -26.21 12.74
CA GLY A 26 3.51 -25.23 12.50
C GLY A 26 3.70 -23.96 13.33
N ALA A 27 4.08 -24.10 14.60
CA ALA A 27 4.40 -22.97 15.46
C ALA A 27 5.63 -22.19 14.98
N ALA A 28 6.68 -22.86 14.50
CA ALA A 28 7.87 -22.21 13.94
C ALA A 28 7.54 -21.41 12.67
N VAL A 29 6.68 -21.94 11.80
CA VAL A 29 6.20 -21.25 10.60
C VAL A 29 5.34 -20.03 10.98
N ALA A 30 4.38 -20.18 11.89
CA ALA A 30 3.54 -19.07 12.38
C ALA A 30 4.38 -17.97 13.06
N THR A 31 5.39 -18.36 13.85
CA THR A 31 6.33 -17.44 14.51
C THR A 31 7.19 -16.71 13.47
N SER A 32 7.59 -17.37 12.38
CA SER A 32 8.35 -16.74 11.30
C SER A 32 7.52 -15.67 10.57
N PHE A 33 6.21 -15.88 10.42
CA PHE A 33 5.29 -14.86 9.89
C PHE A 33 5.10 -13.69 10.85
N LEU A 34 5.01 -13.95 12.16
CA LEU A 34 4.92 -12.90 13.19
C LEU A 34 6.22 -12.09 13.32
N MET A 35 7.37 -12.70 13.07
CA MET A 35 8.68 -12.05 13.17
C MET A 35 9.07 -11.24 11.92
N ASN A 36 8.35 -11.36 10.80
CA ASN A 36 8.64 -10.60 9.58
C ASN A 36 7.47 -9.67 9.19
N PRO A 37 7.32 -8.50 9.85
CA PRO A 37 6.26 -7.53 9.53
C PRO A 37 6.29 -7.05 8.07
N SER A 38 7.44 -7.14 7.38
CA SER A 38 7.53 -6.74 5.98
C SER A 38 6.66 -7.58 5.03
N TRP A 39 6.27 -8.80 5.42
CA TRP A 39 5.46 -9.68 4.58
C TRP A 39 4.01 -9.21 4.44
N SER A 40 3.39 -8.72 5.53
CA SER A 40 2.04 -8.14 5.49
C SER A 40 2.03 -6.75 4.84
N HIS A 41 3.11 -5.98 4.98
CA HIS A 41 3.18 -4.61 4.46
C HIS A 41 3.48 -4.53 2.96
N ARG A 42 4.17 -5.51 2.35
CA ARG A 42 4.47 -5.51 0.90
C ARG A 42 3.24 -5.46 0.00
N PRO A 43 2.23 -6.34 0.15
CA PRO A 43 1.02 -6.28 -0.65
C PRO A 43 0.28 -4.95 -0.49
N GLN A 44 0.26 -4.41 0.73
CA GLN A 44 -0.40 -3.15 1.06
C GLN A 44 0.30 -1.96 0.38
N VAL A 45 1.60 -1.80 0.58
CA VAL A 45 2.38 -0.72 -0.05
C VAL A 45 2.29 -0.80 -1.57
N ARG A 46 2.32 -2.01 -2.14
CA ARG A 46 2.13 -2.21 -3.58
C ARG A 46 0.74 -1.74 -4.04
N ALA A 47 -0.32 -2.19 -3.38
CA ALA A 47 -1.70 -1.82 -3.72
C ALA A 47 -1.93 -0.31 -3.62
N THR A 48 -1.51 0.30 -2.50
CA THR A 48 -1.61 1.75 -2.27
C THR A 48 -0.82 2.54 -3.31
N THR A 49 0.43 2.13 -3.61
CA THR A 49 1.25 2.78 -4.64
C THR A 49 0.59 2.72 -6.02
N THR A 50 0.05 1.57 -6.39
CA THR A 50 -0.70 1.39 -7.65
C THR A 50 -1.98 2.24 -7.67
N GLN A 51 -2.74 2.27 -6.57
CA GLN A 51 -3.96 3.07 -6.47
C GLN A 51 -3.67 4.56 -6.64
N ILE A 52 -2.65 5.09 -5.97
CA ILE A 52 -2.23 6.50 -6.13
C ILE A 52 -1.84 6.78 -7.58
N GLY A 53 -1.05 5.90 -8.20
CA GLY A 53 -0.67 6.04 -9.61
C GLY A 53 -1.89 6.06 -10.55
N GLN A 54 -2.88 5.21 -10.30
CA GLN A 54 -4.13 5.19 -11.06
C GLN A 54 -4.96 6.45 -10.86
N VAL A 55 -5.04 6.99 -9.64
CA VAL A 55 -5.75 8.24 -9.34
C VAL A 55 -5.11 9.42 -10.06
N LEU A 56 -3.78 9.54 -10.01
CA LEU A 56 -3.06 10.61 -10.73
C LEU A 56 -3.24 10.48 -12.25
N THR A 57 -3.16 9.26 -12.78
CA THR A 57 -3.39 9.00 -14.21
C THR A 57 -4.82 9.34 -14.62
N MET A 58 -5.80 8.99 -13.78
CA MET A 58 -7.21 9.34 -13.98
C MET A 58 -7.41 10.86 -13.96
N ALA A 59 -6.81 11.58 -13.00
CA ALA A 59 -6.89 13.04 -12.90
C ALA A 59 -6.31 13.71 -14.14
N ARG A 60 -5.15 13.26 -14.63
CA ARG A 60 -4.58 13.71 -15.91
C ARG A 60 -5.54 13.48 -17.07
N ASN A 61 -6.08 12.26 -17.20
CA ASN A 61 -6.99 11.93 -18.30
C ASN A 61 -8.29 12.74 -18.23
N MET A 62 -8.76 13.04 -17.03
CA MET A 62 -9.92 13.89 -16.78
C MET A 62 -9.65 15.34 -17.23
N ALA A 63 -8.48 15.89 -16.89
CA ALA A 63 -8.09 17.23 -17.34
C ALA A 63 -8.10 17.36 -18.87
N VAL A 64 -7.52 16.36 -19.57
CA VAL A 64 -7.49 16.30 -21.03
C VAL A 64 -8.89 16.10 -21.62
N LYS A 65 -9.64 15.13 -21.11
CA LYS A 65 -10.95 14.77 -21.66
C LYS A 65 -11.97 15.90 -21.50
N ASN A 66 -11.99 16.52 -20.33
CA ASN A 66 -12.97 17.55 -20.00
C ASN A 66 -12.47 18.98 -20.31
N GLN A 67 -11.25 19.10 -20.86
CA GLN A 67 -10.63 20.37 -21.23
C GLN A 67 -10.63 21.37 -20.05
N THR A 68 -10.26 20.90 -18.86
CA THR A 68 -10.23 21.69 -17.64
C THR A 68 -9.00 21.36 -16.78
N THR A 69 -8.74 22.17 -15.77
CA THR A 69 -7.68 21.93 -14.78
C THR A 69 -8.19 20.96 -13.71
N VAL A 70 -7.39 19.95 -13.39
CA VAL A 70 -7.68 19.01 -12.29
C VAL A 70 -6.59 19.10 -11.24
N ILE A 71 -7.00 19.37 -10.01
CA ILE A 71 -6.13 19.48 -8.83
C ILE A 71 -6.19 18.17 -8.06
N VAL A 72 -5.03 17.62 -7.71
CA VAL A 72 -4.91 16.47 -6.82
C VAL A 72 -4.07 16.87 -5.62
N ARG A 73 -4.64 16.74 -4.43
CA ARG A 73 -3.97 17.05 -3.16
C ARG A 73 -3.96 15.82 -2.28
N ARG A 74 -2.80 15.51 -1.69
CA ARG A 74 -2.70 14.44 -0.71
C ARG A 74 -3.06 14.92 0.69
N ASP A 75 -3.79 14.08 1.40
CA ASP A 75 -3.84 14.04 2.84
C ASP A 75 -3.08 12.80 3.34
N THR A 76 -3.12 12.54 4.63
CA THR A 76 -2.50 11.39 5.30
C THR A 76 -3.09 10.06 4.86
N THR A 77 -4.41 9.97 4.73
CA THR A 77 -5.15 8.73 4.38
C THR A 77 -6.07 8.88 3.18
N GLU A 78 -6.12 10.06 2.55
CA GLU A 78 -7.04 10.33 1.44
C GLU A 78 -6.37 11.18 0.36
N LEU A 79 -6.84 11.06 -0.88
CA LEU A 79 -6.56 11.99 -1.96
C LEU A 79 -7.80 12.82 -2.25
N PHE A 80 -7.65 14.13 -2.18
CA PHE A 80 -8.62 15.07 -2.69
C PHE A 80 -8.38 15.30 -4.18
N VAL A 81 -9.41 15.14 -5.00
CA VAL A 81 -9.38 15.43 -6.43
C VAL A 81 -10.48 16.44 -6.76
N ALA A 82 -10.09 17.60 -7.26
CA ALA A 82 -11.00 18.64 -7.71
C ALA A 82 -10.84 18.90 -9.21
N GLU A 83 -11.92 18.76 -9.96
CA GLU A 83 -12.04 19.19 -11.34
C GLU A 83 -12.59 20.62 -11.33
N MET A 84 -11.82 21.59 -11.85
CA MET A 84 -12.29 22.97 -11.93
C MET A 84 -13.45 23.09 -12.92
N ALA A 85 -14.34 24.06 -12.66
CA ALA A 85 -15.44 24.36 -13.57
C ALA A 85 -14.90 24.64 -14.98
N GLY A 86 -15.39 23.87 -15.95
CA GLY A 86 -15.07 24.04 -17.36
C GLY A 86 -16.12 24.90 -18.07
N PRO A 87 -15.99 25.12 -19.38
CA PRO A 87 -16.97 25.89 -20.15
C PRO A 87 -18.37 25.25 -20.20
N PHE A 88 -18.49 23.95 -19.88
CA PHE A 88 -19.73 23.19 -20.02
C PHE A 88 -20.15 22.41 -18.77
N ARG A 89 -19.35 22.42 -17.69
CA ARG A 89 -19.59 21.61 -16.49
C ARG A 89 -19.16 22.35 -15.24
N ASP A 90 -19.94 22.19 -14.19
CA ASP A 90 -19.62 22.71 -12.87
C ASP A 90 -18.42 21.97 -12.25
N GLN A 91 -17.82 22.60 -11.25
CA GLN A 91 -16.75 22.03 -10.45
C GLN A 91 -17.19 20.71 -9.79
N GLN A 92 -16.32 19.71 -9.81
CA GLN A 92 -16.55 18.42 -9.15
C GLN A 92 -15.43 18.13 -8.17
N GLU A 93 -15.79 17.66 -6.99
CA GLU A 93 -14.85 17.32 -5.93
C GLU A 93 -15.11 15.90 -5.44
N ARG A 94 -14.02 15.16 -5.17
CA ARG A 94 -14.10 13.82 -4.63
C ARG A 94 -12.93 13.54 -3.70
N TRP A 95 -13.22 12.77 -2.67
CA TRP A 95 -12.24 12.20 -1.76
C TRP A 95 -12.06 10.72 -2.10
N ILE A 96 -10.81 10.29 -2.22
CA ILE A 96 -10.45 8.92 -2.55
C ILE A 96 -9.60 8.39 -1.40
N SER A 97 -10.17 7.51 -0.59
CA SER A 97 -9.45 6.91 0.52
C SER A 97 -8.32 6.00 0.01
N ILE A 98 -7.14 6.16 0.59
CA ILE A 98 -5.94 5.37 0.35
C ILE A 98 -5.66 4.65 1.68
N GLY A 99 -5.62 3.31 1.67
CA GLY A 99 -5.70 2.48 2.88
C GLY A 99 -4.90 2.98 4.08
N ALA A 100 -5.51 2.92 5.28
CA ALA A 100 -5.06 3.56 6.51
C ALA A 100 -3.72 3.06 7.09
N GLU A 101 -3.17 1.95 6.56
CA GLU A 101 -1.96 1.31 7.10
C GLU A 101 -0.66 1.80 6.44
N CYS A 102 -0.76 2.65 5.40
CA CYS A 102 0.39 3.20 4.69
C CYS A 102 0.57 4.69 5.00
N THR A 103 1.82 5.12 5.21
CA THR A 103 2.16 6.54 5.34
C THR A 103 2.49 7.12 3.96
N LEU A 104 1.85 8.24 3.62
CA LEU A 104 2.13 9.00 2.39
C LEU A 104 2.99 10.23 2.69
N SER A 105 4.13 10.34 2.03
CA SER A 105 5.08 11.45 2.20
C SER A 105 5.61 11.93 0.85
N GLY A 106 6.39 13.02 0.86
CA GLY A 106 7.00 13.58 -0.34
C GLY A 106 6.51 14.99 -0.68
N SER A 107 6.94 15.49 -1.83
CA SER A 107 6.72 16.88 -2.24
C SER A 107 6.40 16.92 -3.74
N PRO A 108 5.53 17.86 -4.17
CA PRO A 108 4.70 18.78 -3.40
C PRO A 108 3.46 18.07 -2.84
N ALA A 109 2.71 18.66 -1.90
CA ALA A 109 1.48 18.04 -1.38
C ALA A 109 0.28 18.12 -2.36
N GLU A 110 0.39 18.96 -3.38
CA GLU A 110 -0.63 19.19 -4.41
C GLU A 110 0.03 19.18 -5.79
N ILE A 111 -0.70 18.71 -6.80
CA ILE A 111 -0.33 18.81 -8.22
C ILE A 111 -1.56 19.23 -9.03
N ARG A 112 -1.33 19.95 -10.11
CA ARG A 112 -2.37 20.39 -11.04
C ARG A 112 -2.07 19.87 -12.42
N PHE A 113 -3.03 19.18 -13.01
CA PHE A 113 -3.00 18.76 -14.40
C PHE A 113 -3.76 19.75 -15.25
N SER A 114 -3.15 20.16 -16.36
CA SER A 114 -3.80 21.06 -17.32
C SER A 114 -4.50 20.26 -18.44
N PRO A 115 -5.38 20.91 -19.22
CA PRO A 115 -5.97 20.33 -20.43
C PRO A 115 -4.96 19.80 -21.45
N MET A 116 -3.71 20.30 -21.42
CA MET A 116 -2.63 19.90 -22.33
C MET A 116 -1.89 18.64 -21.90
N ALA A 117 -2.42 17.92 -20.89
CA ALA A 117 -1.84 16.70 -20.35
C ALA A 117 -0.49 16.87 -19.62
N ASN A 118 -0.05 18.11 -19.39
CA ASN A 118 1.10 18.45 -18.56
C ASN A 118 0.67 18.68 -17.10
N ALA A 119 1.65 18.79 -16.21
CA ALA A 119 1.44 19.20 -14.83
C ALA A 119 2.21 20.50 -14.51
N ASP A 120 1.75 21.20 -13.49
CA ASP A 120 2.35 22.46 -13.04
C ASP A 120 3.74 22.28 -12.43
N GLN A 121 4.02 21.12 -11.83
CA GLN A 121 5.29 20.83 -11.17
C GLN A 121 5.61 19.33 -11.13
N THR A 122 6.88 19.01 -10.89
CA THR A 122 7.30 17.63 -10.62
C THR A 122 6.73 17.19 -9.28
N LEU A 123 6.10 16.02 -9.24
CA LEU A 123 5.63 15.41 -8.00
C LEU A 123 6.37 14.12 -7.72
N ARG A 124 6.75 13.92 -6.46
CA ARG A 124 7.33 12.67 -5.98
C ARG A 124 6.76 12.33 -4.62
N TRP A 125 5.89 11.33 -4.60
CA TRP A 125 5.29 10.79 -3.39
C TRP A 125 5.83 9.41 -3.06
N ASN A 126 6.10 9.17 -1.78
CA ASN A 126 6.56 7.89 -1.28
C ASN A 126 5.47 7.29 -0.39
N VAL A 127 5.21 6.00 -0.57
CA VAL A 127 4.30 5.19 0.23
C VAL A 127 5.15 4.27 1.08
N SER A 128 4.99 4.30 2.40
CA SER A 128 5.78 3.45 3.29
C SER A 128 4.94 2.75 4.36
N ALA A 129 5.28 1.50 4.66
CA ALA A 129 4.75 0.74 5.80
C ALA A 129 5.78 -0.31 6.24
N GLY A 130 6.08 -0.38 7.53
CA GLY A 130 6.98 -1.39 8.13
C GLY A 130 8.30 -1.61 7.38
N GLY A 131 8.96 -0.53 6.94
CA GLY A 131 10.24 -0.57 6.22
C GLY A 131 10.15 -0.90 4.72
N VAL A 132 8.95 -1.15 4.20
CA VAL A 132 8.67 -1.37 2.79
C VAL A 132 8.27 -0.04 2.14
N ASN A 133 8.84 0.28 0.98
CA ASN A 133 8.65 1.57 0.32
C ASN A 133 8.25 1.41 -1.15
N GLY A 134 7.19 2.11 -1.55
CA GLY A 134 6.82 2.36 -2.94
C GLY A 134 6.92 3.85 -3.25
N GLN A 135 6.89 4.19 -4.54
CA GLN A 135 7.02 5.57 -5.00
C GLN A 135 6.13 5.83 -6.21
N VAL A 136 5.60 7.05 -6.27
CA VAL A 136 4.88 7.58 -7.43
C VAL A 136 5.51 8.91 -7.82
N GLU A 137 5.80 9.08 -9.09
CA GLU A 137 6.39 10.30 -9.65
C GLU A 137 5.58 10.79 -10.85
N VAL A 138 5.49 12.11 -11.01
CA VAL A 138 4.86 12.76 -12.15
C VAL A 138 5.87 13.67 -12.82
N ASN A 139 6.08 13.47 -14.12
CA ASN A 139 6.87 14.37 -14.94
C ASN A 139 6.03 15.60 -15.30
N PRO A 140 6.49 16.83 -15.03
CA PRO A 140 5.68 18.03 -15.28
C PRO A 140 5.42 18.28 -16.76
N ILE A 141 6.39 17.98 -17.63
CA ILE A 141 6.31 18.31 -19.05
C ILE A 141 5.31 17.39 -19.76
N THR A 142 5.39 16.08 -19.50
CA THR A 142 4.57 15.08 -20.19
C THR A 142 3.31 14.69 -19.40
N GLY A 143 3.25 15.07 -18.12
CA GLY A 143 2.27 14.61 -17.14
C GLY A 143 2.33 13.11 -16.87
N VAL A 144 3.32 12.39 -17.41
CA VAL A 144 3.39 10.93 -17.28
C VAL A 144 3.60 10.56 -15.81
N VAL A 145 2.75 9.66 -15.34
CA VAL A 145 2.81 9.09 -14.00
C VAL A 145 3.62 7.80 -14.05
N THR A 146 4.66 7.69 -13.23
CA THR A 146 5.47 6.48 -13.07
C THR A 146 5.35 5.98 -11.63
N THR A 147 5.33 4.66 -11.48
CA THR A 147 5.26 4.02 -10.17
C THR A 147 6.44 3.07 -10.00
N ARG A 148 7.13 3.15 -8.86
CA ARG A 148 8.14 2.18 -8.45
C ARG A 148 7.57 1.37 -7.28
N LEU A 149 7.36 0.08 -7.53
CA LEU A 149 6.81 -0.84 -6.52
C LEU A 149 7.91 -1.29 -5.54
N PRO A 150 7.53 -1.70 -4.31
CA PRO A 150 8.45 -2.23 -3.31
C PRO A 150 9.12 -3.54 -3.68
#